data_AF-A0A183KNZ5-F1
#
_entry.id   AF-A0A183KNZ5-F1
#
_cell.length_a   1.000
_cell.length_b   1.000
_cell.length_c   1.000
_cell.angle_alpha   90.00
_cell.angle_beta   90.00
_cell.angle_gamma   90.00
#
_symmetry.space_group_name_H-M   'P 1'
#
loop_
_entity.id
_entity.type
_entity.pdbx_description
1 polymer ?
#
loop_
_entity_poly.entity_id
_entity_poly.type
_entity_poly.pdbx_seq_one_letter_code
_entity_poly.pdbx_strand_id
1 'polypeptide(L)'
;MGVKTIPLSVDLWTAYLDAATEYYHTHDDYETKMRSLYESAVDSAGLEFRSDALWEHYISWESGHNRLVNAANIYARLLSIPTQLYFQNWDSFNKLVEENRPEDILSKNEFASMVSQISAATGKPISLEQSTGDISDELEPPILGSTKPVIEIRRPYFHVKPLEEVQLNNWAEYLSFEEAEAGTVISHIREQIKVTNQLSDDKLEEAVLEYPEVKLAKRRVRVLYERCLVACALYEHFWIRYAKYLEYTEGDISAAREVWRRACITHLPYKPTIHWHWGCFEDRYPACLDNPQKFEVLTCLDILTDLEKRLTDSALVCCRRADALRRAGKPSYLWSIEILFICFYVFYIYIDAL
;
A
#
# COMPACT_ATOMS: atom_id res chain seq x y z
N MET A 1 5.02 2.47 24.90
CA MET A 1 4.63 1.06 24.70
C MET A 1 3.42 0.92 23.76
N GLY A 2 2.41 1.80 23.81
CA GLY A 2 1.24 1.70 22.91
C GLY A 2 1.54 1.88 21.42
N VAL A 3 2.27 2.93 21.01
CA VAL A 3 2.58 3.20 19.59
C VAL A 3 3.41 2.11 18.91
N LYS A 4 4.18 1.31 19.66
CA LYS A 4 4.90 0.15 19.12
C LYS A 4 4.00 -1.07 18.89
N THR A 5 2.88 -1.14 19.61
CA THR A 5 1.92 -2.25 19.51
C THR A 5 0.90 -2.01 18.40
N ILE A 6 0.50 -0.75 18.18
CA ILE A 6 -0.43 -0.36 17.10
C ILE A 6 0.18 0.85 16.35
N PRO A 7 1.15 0.61 15.46
CA PRO A 7 1.91 1.68 14.81
C PRO A 7 1.12 2.46 13.74
N LEU A 8 -0.02 1.96 13.29
CA LEU A 8 -0.86 2.59 12.26
C LEU A 8 -1.92 3.54 12.84
N SER A 9 -2.08 3.61 14.17
CA SER A 9 -3.11 4.45 14.79
C SER A 9 -2.66 5.91 14.84
N VAL A 10 -3.26 6.74 13.98
CA VAL A 10 -3.03 8.18 13.92
C VAL A 10 -3.35 8.84 15.28
N ASP A 11 -4.49 8.52 15.89
CA ASP A 11 -4.92 9.08 17.18
C ASP A 11 -3.94 8.76 18.32
N LEU A 12 -3.36 7.56 18.31
CA LEU A 12 -2.39 7.16 19.33
C LEU A 12 -1.07 7.90 19.15
N TRP A 13 -0.66 8.16 17.90
CA TRP A 13 0.52 8.96 17.59
C TRP A 13 0.35 10.42 17.97
N THR A 14 -0.78 11.05 17.62
CA THR A 14 -1.05 12.45 17.98
C THR A 14 -1.06 12.65 19.49
N ALA A 15 -1.78 11.80 20.24
CA ALA A 15 -1.79 11.84 21.71
C ALA A 15 -0.39 11.62 22.32
N TYR A 16 0.43 10.77 21.70
CA TYR A 16 1.81 10.54 22.13
C TYR A 16 2.72 11.74 21.85
N LEU A 17 2.55 12.42 20.70
CA LEU A 17 3.30 13.61 20.32
C LEU A 17 2.96 14.80 21.20
N ASP A 18 1.69 14.95 21.61
CA ASP A 18 1.28 15.97 22.60
C ASP A 18 1.99 15.75 23.94
N ALA A 19 1.93 14.52 24.47
CA ALA A 19 2.60 14.17 25.72
C ALA A 19 4.13 14.30 25.61
N ALA A 20 4.71 13.96 24.46
CA ALA A 20 6.14 14.12 24.22
C ALA A 20 6.55 15.59 24.16
N THR A 21 5.72 16.45 23.56
CA THR A 21 5.93 17.90 23.54
C THR A 21 5.99 18.46 24.95
N GLU A 22 5.03 18.08 25.80
CA GLU A 22 4.99 18.50 27.21
C GLU A 22 6.15 17.91 28.04
N TYR A 23 6.63 16.71 27.72
CA TYR A 23 7.73 16.11 28.49
C TYR A 23 9.11 16.64 28.08
N TYR A 24 9.34 16.83 26.79
CA TYR A 24 10.67 17.17 26.28
C TYR A 24 10.94 18.68 26.22
N HIS A 25 9.94 19.56 26.37
CA HIS A 25 10.12 21.02 26.21
C HIS A 25 11.24 21.63 27.06
N THR A 26 11.60 21.02 28.19
CA THR A 26 12.67 21.48 29.08
C THR A 26 14.07 20.94 28.75
N HIS A 27 14.19 20.09 27.73
CA HIS A 27 15.46 19.45 27.38
C HIS A 27 16.20 20.26 26.30
N ASP A 28 17.52 20.37 26.42
CA ASP A 28 18.36 21.06 25.41
C ASP A 28 18.27 20.41 24.02
N ASP A 29 18.03 19.10 23.96
CA ASP A 29 17.85 18.33 22.72
C ASP A 29 16.38 18.24 22.25
N TYR A 30 15.49 19.07 22.78
CA TYR A 30 14.04 19.03 22.52
C TYR A 30 13.74 18.94 21.02
N GLU A 31 14.34 19.82 20.23
CA GLU A 31 14.07 19.95 18.80
C GLU A 31 14.45 18.67 18.04
N THR A 32 15.66 18.16 18.25
CA THR A 32 16.16 16.96 17.58
C THR A 32 15.33 15.74 17.94
N LYS A 33 14.96 15.61 19.22
CA LYS A 33 14.12 14.49 19.70
C LYS A 33 12.72 14.56 19.14
N MET A 34 12.07 15.73 19.18
CA MET A 34 10.72 15.90 18.64
C MET A 34 10.69 15.61 17.14
N ARG A 35 11.64 16.13 16.37
CA ARG A 35 11.71 15.85 14.93
C ARG A 35 11.89 14.37 14.64
N SER A 36 12.78 13.68 15.38
CA SER A 36 12.93 12.23 15.24
C SER A 36 11.65 11.45 15.57
N LEU A 37 10.86 11.95 16.53
CA LEU A 37 9.56 11.38 16.89
C LEU A 37 8.52 11.59 15.78
N TYR A 38 8.42 12.81 15.23
CA TYR A 38 7.53 13.12 14.11
C TYR A 38 7.88 12.28 12.88
N GLU A 39 9.17 12.17 12.53
CA GLU A 39 9.59 11.31 11.43
C GLU A 39 9.26 9.84 11.69
N SER A 40 9.40 9.35 12.93
CA SER A 40 8.97 8.00 13.29
C SER A 40 7.45 7.81 13.18
N ALA A 41 6.66 8.83 13.53
CA ALA A 41 5.21 8.79 13.47
C ALA A 41 4.73 8.80 12.01
N VAL A 42 5.28 9.69 11.18
CA VAL A 42 4.98 9.79 9.75
C VAL A 42 5.44 8.55 9.01
N ASP A 43 6.60 7.99 9.34
CA ASP A 43 7.04 6.72 8.76
C ASP A 43 6.03 5.60 9.07
N SER A 44 5.52 5.55 10.30
CA SER A 44 4.60 4.49 10.74
C SER A 44 3.17 4.66 10.20
N ALA A 45 2.61 5.86 10.27
CA ALA A 45 1.18 6.14 10.05
C ALA A 45 0.91 7.24 9.02
N GLY A 46 1.93 7.91 8.46
CA GLY A 46 1.77 9.04 7.53
C GLY A 46 1.21 8.67 6.15
N LEU A 47 1.25 7.38 5.78
CA LEU A 47 0.62 6.86 4.56
C LEU A 47 -0.86 6.49 4.75
N GLU A 48 -1.40 6.68 5.96
CA GLU A 48 -2.81 6.41 6.21
C GLU A 48 -3.69 7.52 5.62
N PHE A 49 -4.87 7.17 5.11
CA PHE A 49 -5.74 8.17 4.47
C PHE A 49 -6.29 9.21 5.44
N ARG A 50 -6.43 8.85 6.72
CA ARG A 50 -6.82 9.77 7.78
C ARG A 50 -5.63 10.36 8.55
N SER A 51 -4.44 10.31 7.96
CA SER A 51 -3.23 10.87 8.58
C SER A 51 -3.20 12.40 8.57
N ASP A 52 -4.18 13.08 7.97
CA ASP A 52 -4.25 14.54 7.88
C ASP A 52 -3.95 15.23 9.22
N ALA A 53 -4.57 14.75 10.31
CA ALA A 53 -4.34 15.31 11.65
C ALA A 53 -2.89 15.17 12.15
N LEU A 54 -2.20 14.08 11.78
CA LEU A 54 -0.78 13.88 12.12
C LEU A 54 0.11 14.84 11.31
N TRP A 55 -0.17 15.00 10.03
CA TRP A 55 0.57 15.92 9.16
C TRP A 55 0.36 17.37 9.58
N GLU A 56 -0.88 17.77 9.87
CA GLU A 56 -1.21 19.10 10.38
C GLU A 56 -0.52 19.39 11.72
N HIS A 57 -0.45 18.39 12.61
CA HIS A 57 0.29 18.51 13.88
C HIS A 57 1.79 18.74 13.65
N TYR A 58 2.40 18.03 12.69
CA TYR A 58 3.81 18.23 12.36
C TYR A 58 4.06 19.59 11.69
N ILE A 59 3.19 20.01 10.75
CA ILE A 59 3.29 21.29 10.06
C ILE A 59 3.12 22.45 11.04
N SER A 60 2.14 22.38 11.94
CA SER A 60 1.91 23.41 12.95
C SER A 60 3.08 23.52 13.94
N TRP A 61 3.73 22.41 14.28
CA TRP A 61 4.94 22.41 15.10
C TRP A 61 6.14 23.06 14.39
N GLU A 62 6.42 22.76 13.11
CA GLU A 62 7.51 23.43 12.37
C GLU A 62 7.20 24.91 12.10
N SER A 63 5.96 25.22 11.72
CA SER A 63 5.48 26.59 11.46
C SER A 63 5.49 27.46 12.72
N GLY A 64 5.10 26.90 13.87
CA GLY A 64 5.10 27.60 15.16
C GLY A 64 6.48 28.07 15.63
N HIS A 65 7.56 27.51 15.06
CA HIS A 65 8.93 27.91 15.35
C HIS A 65 9.58 28.68 14.17
N ASN A 66 8.77 29.16 13.22
CA ASN A 66 9.20 29.92 12.05
C ASN A 66 10.17 29.18 11.10
N ARG A 67 10.04 27.86 11.00
CA ARG A 67 10.87 27.00 10.14
C ARG A 67 10.11 26.65 8.86
N LEU A 68 9.86 27.67 8.04
CA LEU A 68 8.98 27.60 6.87
C LEU A 68 9.51 26.65 5.78
N VAL A 69 10.83 26.55 5.59
CA VAL A 69 11.44 25.58 4.66
C VAL A 69 11.09 24.13 5.03
N ASN A 70 11.10 23.80 6.32
CA ASN A 70 10.73 22.46 6.77
C ASN A 70 9.23 22.22 6.57
N ALA A 71 8.39 23.20 6.90
CA ALA A 71 6.95 23.12 6.67
C ALA A 71 6.63 22.90 5.18
N ALA A 72 7.31 23.59 4.27
CA ALA A 72 7.17 23.41 2.83
C ALA A 72 7.58 22.00 2.36
N ASN A 73 8.69 21.48 2.88
CA ASN A 73 9.12 20.11 2.60
C ASN A 73 8.12 19.06 3.11
N ILE A 74 7.49 19.32 4.27
CA ILE A 74 6.44 18.46 4.82
C ILE A 74 5.19 18.52 3.93
N TYR A 75 4.77 19.71 3.48
CA TYR A 75 3.67 19.84 2.52
C TYR A 75 3.97 19.12 1.20
N ALA A 76 5.17 19.24 0.65
CA ALA A 76 5.57 18.52 -0.56
C ALA A 76 5.43 17.00 -0.39
N ARG A 77 5.79 16.47 0.78
CA ARG A 77 5.58 15.04 1.14
C ARG A 77 4.10 14.71 1.27
N LEU A 78 3.34 15.50 2.03
CA LEU A 78 1.90 15.31 2.25
C LEU A 78 1.13 15.31 0.92
N LEU A 79 1.41 16.27 0.05
CA LEU A 79 0.75 16.42 -1.25
C LEU A 79 1.12 15.32 -2.25
N SER A 80 2.13 14.49 -1.96
CA SER A 80 2.40 13.27 -2.73
C SER A 80 1.52 12.08 -2.31
N ILE A 81 0.80 12.22 -1.19
CA ILE A 81 0.00 11.18 -0.55
C ILE A 81 -1.49 11.53 -0.70
N PRO A 82 -2.32 10.59 -1.20
CA PRO A 82 -3.76 10.78 -1.21
C PRO A 82 -4.33 10.66 0.23
N THR A 83 -4.62 11.79 0.86
CA THR A 83 -5.26 11.87 2.19
C THR A 83 -6.72 12.32 2.09
N GLN A 84 -7.47 12.21 3.20
CA GLN A 84 -8.90 12.54 3.24
C GLN A 84 -9.15 14.02 2.99
N LEU A 85 -8.29 14.89 3.54
CA LEU A 85 -8.42 16.35 3.42
C LEU A 85 -7.43 16.93 2.40
N TYR A 86 -7.05 16.15 1.38
CA TYR A 86 -6.04 16.53 0.38
C TYR A 86 -6.26 17.95 -0.20
N PHE A 87 -7.48 18.28 -0.63
CA PHE A 87 -7.79 19.61 -1.18
C PHE A 87 -7.60 20.73 -0.14
N GLN A 88 -7.98 20.49 1.11
CA GLN A 88 -7.77 21.47 2.18
C GLN A 88 -6.27 21.65 2.49
N ASN A 89 -5.50 20.57 2.41
CA ASN A 89 -4.05 20.62 2.55
C ASN A 89 -3.39 21.39 1.40
N TRP A 90 -3.93 21.25 0.17
CA TRP A 90 -3.51 22.03 -1.00
C TRP A 90 -3.81 23.51 -0.84
N ASP A 91 -5.02 23.86 -0.42
CA ASP A 91 -5.39 25.26 -0.14
C ASP A 91 -4.51 25.86 0.96
N SER A 92 -4.21 25.08 2.01
CA SER A 92 -3.32 25.48 3.10
C SER A 92 -1.88 25.69 2.63
N PHE A 93 -1.40 24.88 1.69
CA PHE A 93 -0.10 25.06 1.06
C PHE A 93 -0.07 26.31 0.16
N ASN A 94 -1.08 26.53 -0.68
CA ASN A 94 -1.18 27.73 -1.50
C ASN A 94 -1.17 28.99 -0.64
N LYS A 95 -1.94 28.99 0.45
CA LYS A 95 -1.94 30.09 1.42
C LYS A 95 -0.55 30.33 2.03
N LEU A 96 0.20 29.27 2.38
CA LEU A 96 1.58 29.39 2.86
C LEU A 96 2.48 30.05 1.81
N VAL A 97 2.32 29.69 0.53
CA VAL A 97 3.10 30.25 -0.59
C VAL A 97 2.73 31.70 -0.89
N GLU A 98 1.46 32.06 -0.80
CA GLU A 98 0.97 33.42 -1.00
C GLU A 98 1.40 34.38 0.12
N GLU A 99 1.44 33.90 1.36
CA GLU A 99 1.74 34.72 2.54
C GLU A 99 3.24 34.93 2.78
N ASN A 100 4.13 34.13 2.16
CA ASN A 100 5.56 34.16 2.43
C ASN A 100 6.41 34.40 1.17
N ARG A 101 7.60 34.95 1.34
CA ARG A 101 8.52 35.16 0.20
C ARG A 101 9.10 33.82 -0.25
N PRO A 102 9.34 33.61 -1.55
CA PRO A 102 9.93 32.36 -2.06
C PRO A 102 11.28 31.99 -1.41
N GLU A 103 12.06 32.98 -0.97
CA GLU A 103 13.34 32.81 -0.27
C GLU A 103 13.19 32.21 1.14
N ASP A 104 12.02 32.36 1.77
CA ASP A 104 11.74 31.87 3.13
C ASP A 104 11.20 30.43 3.11
N ILE A 105 10.65 29.99 1.98
CA ILE A 105 10.00 28.69 1.78
C ILE A 105 10.95 27.68 1.14
N LEU A 106 11.86 28.13 0.28
CA LEU A 106 12.78 27.26 -0.47
C LEU A 106 14.18 27.25 0.15
N SER A 107 14.90 26.14 0.01
CA SER A 107 16.33 26.15 0.32
C SER A 107 17.09 27.03 -0.67
N LYS A 108 18.23 27.58 -0.23
CA LYS A 108 19.10 28.43 -1.08
C LYS A 108 19.49 27.76 -2.40
N ASN A 109 19.65 26.44 -2.40
CA ASN A 109 20.01 25.66 -3.58
C ASN A 109 18.82 25.47 -4.54
N GLU A 110 17.63 25.18 -4.00
CA GLU A 110 16.41 25.01 -4.79
C GLU A 110 16.00 26.33 -5.44
N PHE A 111 16.04 27.42 -4.67
CA PHE A 111 15.76 28.77 -5.18
C PHE A 111 16.72 29.15 -6.31
N ALA A 112 18.03 28.92 -6.13
CA ALA A 112 19.01 29.17 -7.18
C ALA A 112 18.76 28.32 -8.44
N SER A 113 18.37 27.06 -8.27
CA SER A 113 18.04 26.18 -9.41
C SER A 113 16.79 26.64 -10.15
N MET A 114 15.76 27.09 -9.42
CA MET A 114 14.49 27.56 -9.95
C MET A 114 14.69 28.88 -10.71
N VAL A 115 15.44 29.83 -10.13
CA VAL A 115 15.83 31.08 -10.81
C VAL A 115 16.66 30.79 -12.07
N SER A 116 17.57 29.81 -12.03
CA SER A 116 18.34 29.39 -13.21
C SER A 116 17.44 28.80 -14.30
N GLN A 117 16.45 27.98 -13.96
CA GLN A 117 15.50 27.42 -14.92
C GLN A 117 14.59 28.48 -15.54
N ILE A 118 14.08 29.43 -14.72
CA ILE A 118 13.22 30.51 -15.20
C ILE A 118 14.02 31.50 -16.07
N SER A 119 15.25 31.85 -15.69
CA SER A 119 16.11 32.72 -16.50
C SER A 119 16.51 32.09 -17.83
N ALA A 120 16.70 30.77 -17.86
CA ALA A 120 16.93 30.01 -19.10
C ALA A 120 15.67 29.98 -20.01
N ALA A 121 14.47 29.93 -19.41
CA ALA A 121 13.21 29.95 -20.15
C ALA A 121 12.82 31.34 -20.66
N THR A 122 13.17 32.42 -19.94
CA THR A 122 12.72 33.79 -20.22
C THR A 122 13.78 34.69 -20.89
N GLY A 123 15.06 34.28 -20.92
CA GLY A 123 16.12 34.99 -21.64
C GLY A 123 16.49 36.38 -21.08
N LYS A 124 16.03 36.76 -19.89
CA LYS A 124 16.38 38.01 -19.20
C LYS A 124 16.75 37.77 -17.72
N PRO A 125 17.68 38.56 -17.16
CA PRO A 125 17.91 38.59 -15.72
C PRO A 125 16.69 39.23 -15.04
N ILE A 126 16.07 38.51 -14.12
CA ILE A 126 14.81 38.89 -13.47
C ILE A 126 15.13 39.85 -12.31
N SER A 127 14.52 41.04 -12.33
CA SER A 127 14.48 41.97 -11.21
C SER A 127 13.20 41.74 -10.41
N LEU A 128 13.32 41.67 -9.08
CA LEU A 128 12.29 41.31 -8.07
C LEU A 128 11.05 42.23 -7.98
N GLU A 129 10.77 43.10 -8.95
CA GLU A 129 9.69 44.11 -8.86
C GLU A 129 8.63 44.06 -9.98
N GLN A 130 8.58 43.01 -10.79
CA GLN A 130 7.44 42.85 -11.70
C GLN A 130 6.30 42.11 -11.00
N SER A 131 5.37 42.92 -10.50
CA SER A 131 3.99 42.54 -10.17
C SER A 131 3.51 41.47 -11.14
N THR A 132 3.17 40.30 -10.60
CA THR A 132 2.56 39.16 -11.28
C THR A 132 1.29 39.63 -12.00
N GLY A 133 1.43 39.99 -13.27
CA GLY A 133 0.28 40.16 -14.15
C GLY A 133 -0.31 38.79 -14.43
N ASP A 134 -1.57 38.62 -14.05
CA ASP A 134 -2.53 37.60 -14.50
C ASP A 134 -1.93 36.35 -15.15
N ILE A 135 -1.26 35.53 -14.34
CA ILE A 135 -1.23 34.08 -14.55
C ILE A 135 -2.13 33.51 -13.44
N SER A 136 -3.42 33.75 -13.57
CA SER A 136 -4.45 32.95 -12.90
C SER A 136 -4.71 31.69 -13.73
N ASP A 137 -3.66 30.99 -14.14
CA ASP A 137 -3.81 29.57 -14.41
C ASP A 137 -4.04 28.97 -13.03
N GLU A 138 -5.30 28.61 -12.77
CA GLU A 138 -5.74 27.88 -11.60
C GLU A 138 -4.78 26.69 -11.42
N LEU A 139 -3.81 26.84 -10.51
CA LEU A 139 -2.78 25.82 -10.27
C LEU A 139 -3.51 24.58 -9.76
N GLU A 140 -3.77 23.65 -10.67
CA GLU A 140 -4.38 22.38 -10.33
C GLU A 140 -3.47 21.67 -9.31
N PRO A 141 -4.05 21.05 -8.27
CA PRO A 141 -3.28 20.30 -7.30
C PRO A 141 -2.32 19.31 -8.00
N PRO A 142 -1.11 19.06 -7.49
CA PRO A 142 -0.12 18.17 -8.10
C PRO A 142 -0.66 16.76 -8.36
N ILE A 143 -1.59 16.30 -7.53
CA ILE A 143 -2.33 15.05 -7.72
C ILE A 143 -3.37 15.13 -8.85
N LEU A 144 -3.97 16.30 -9.08
CA LEU A 144 -5.04 16.52 -10.06
C LEU A 144 -4.48 16.71 -11.48
N GLY A 145 -3.32 17.35 -11.62
CA GLY A 145 -2.62 17.51 -12.92
C GLY A 145 -1.97 16.23 -13.46
N SER A 146 -2.01 15.13 -12.72
CA SER A 146 -1.49 13.80 -13.09
C SER A 146 -2.50 12.70 -12.73
N THR A 147 -3.62 12.62 -13.48
CA THR A 147 -4.43 11.40 -13.69
C THR A 147 -4.79 10.54 -12.46
N LYS A 148 -4.90 11.06 -11.23
CA LYS A 148 -5.44 10.28 -10.10
C LYS A 148 -6.96 10.40 -10.09
N PRO A 149 -7.73 9.29 -10.23
CA PRO A 149 -9.18 9.36 -10.12
C PRO A 149 -9.56 9.84 -8.71
N VAL A 150 -10.57 10.70 -8.61
CA VAL A 150 -11.17 11.10 -7.33
C VAL A 150 -11.90 9.89 -6.76
N ILE A 151 -11.16 9.04 -6.05
CA ILE A 151 -11.67 7.79 -5.48
C ILE A 151 -12.34 8.12 -4.14
N GLU A 152 -13.67 8.15 -4.13
CA GLU A 152 -14.45 8.38 -2.92
C GLU A 152 -14.65 7.06 -2.15
N ILE A 153 -13.83 6.82 -1.12
CA ILE A 153 -13.98 5.69 -0.19
C ILE A 153 -14.83 6.12 0.98
N ARG A 154 -16.07 5.62 1.05
CA ARG A 154 -17.04 6.00 2.10
C ARG A 154 -16.90 5.16 3.37
N ARG A 155 -16.47 3.91 3.24
CA ARG A 155 -16.36 2.96 4.36
C ARG A 155 -14.95 2.37 4.48
N PRO A 156 -14.00 3.09 5.13
CA PRO A 156 -12.61 2.64 5.27
C PRO A 156 -12.39 1.62 6.40
N TYR A 157 -13.45 1.21 7.10
CA TYR A 157 -13.39 0.29 8.25
C TYR A 157 -14.17 -0.99 7.99
N PHE A 158 -13.86 -2.04 8.75
CA PHE A 158 -14.54 -3.31 8.65
C PHE A 158 -16.02 -3.21 9.07
N HIS A 159 -16.89 -3.83 8.29
CA HIS A 159 -18.30 -3.99 8.65
C HIS A 159 -18.87 -5.27 8.01
N VAL A 160 -19.75 -5.98 8.74
CA VAL A 160 -20.31 -7.27 8.31
C VAL A 160 -21.25 -7.15 7.10
N LYS A 161 -22.02 -6.05 7.02
CA LYS A 161 -22.82 -5.75 5.82
C LYS A 161 -21.91 -5.65 4.59
N PRO A 162 -22.30 -6.22 3.45
CA PRO A 162 -21.53 -6.09 2.21
C PRO A 162 -21.32 -4.61 1.85
N LEU A 163 -20.16 -4.30 1.28
CA LEU A 163 -19.94 -3.07 0.52
C LEU A 163 -20.79 -3.10 -0.76
N GLU A 164 -21.20 -1.92 -1.17
CA GLU A 164 -21.79 -1.68 -2.48
C GLU A 164 -20.76 -1.95 -3.58
N GLU A 165 -21.22 -2.41 -4.74
CA GLU A 165 -20.36 -2.72 -5.89
C GLU A 165 -19.51 -1.52 -6.32
N VAL A 166 -20.08 -0.32 -6.27
CA VAL A 166 -19.35 0.94 -6.56
C VAL A 166 -18.14 1.10 -5.64
N GLN A 167 -18.27 0.78 -4.34
CA GLN A 167 -17.16 0.88 -3.41
C GLN A 167 -16.10 -0.20 -3.65
N LEU A 168 -16.49 -1.41 -4.09
CA LEU A 168 -15.55 -2.45 -4.50
C LEU A 168 -14.77 -2.02 -5.75
N ASN A 169 -15.44 -1.41 -6.73
CA ASN A 169 -14.80 -0.87 -7.93
C ASN A 169 -13.84 0.27 -7.58
N ASN A 170 -14.24 1.20 -6.71
CA ASN A 170 -13.37 2.28 -6.23
C ASN A 170 -12.07 1.73 -5.61
N TRP A 171 -12.16 0.69 -4.76
CA TRP A 171 -10.97 0.04 -4.22
C TRP A 171 -10.12 -0.65 -5.30
N ALA A 172 -10.75 -1.34 -6.24
CA ALA A 172 -10.04 -2.03 -7.32
C ALA A 172 -9.34 -1.06 -8.28
N GLU A 173 -9.96 0.06 -8.60
CA GLU A 173 -9.39 1.13 -9.42
C GLU A 173 -8.23 1.80 -8.71
N TYR A 174 -8.37 2.08 -7.41
CA TYR A 174 -7.30 2.67 -6.63
C TYR A 174 -6.07 1.77 -6.53
N LEU A 175 -6.28 0.48 -6.27
CA LEU A 175 -5.19 -0.51 -6.27
C LEU A 175 -4.52 -0.57 -7.64
N SER A 176 -5.29 -0.59 -8.72
CA SER A 176 -4.74 -0.61 -10.09
C SER A 176 -3.92 0.63 -10.41
N PHE A 177 -4.41 1.79 -9.99
CA PHE A 177 -3.72 3.06 -10.14
C PHE A 177 -2.38 3.06 -9.41
N GLU A 178 -2.38 2.70 -8.12
CA GLU A 178 -1.16 2.74 -7.30
C GLU A 178 -0.14 1.67 -7.75
N GLU A 179 -0.60 0.51 -8.22
CA GLU A 179 0.26 -0.50 -8.87
C GLU A 179 0.92 0.03 -10.15
N ALA A 180 0.15 0.74 -10.99
CA ALA A 180 0.66 1.32 -12.22
C ALA A 180 1.70 2.41 -11.95
N GLU A 181 1.44 3.31 -10.99
CA GLU A 181 2.39 4.34 -10.56
C GLU A 181 3.67 3.74 -10.00
N ALA A 182 3.58 2.68 -9.20
CA ALA A 182 4.78 2.00 -8.73
C ALA A 182 5.56 1.37 -9.89
N GLY A 183 4.86 0.80 -10.87
CA GLY A 183 5.46 0.28 -12.10
C GLY A 183 6.19 1.34 -12.93
N THR A 184 5.62 2.54 -13.08
CA THR A 184 6.26 3.64 -13.83
C THR A 184 7.53 4.11 -13.14
N VAL A 185 7.50 4.31 -11.81
CA VAL A 185 8.68 4.68 -11.02
C VAL A 185 9.79 3.63 -11.17
N ILE A 186 9.46 2.35 -11.04
CA ILE A 186 10.44 1.26 -11.19
C ILE A 186 11.04 1.25 -12.60
N SER A 187 10.22 1.41 -13.64
CA SER A 187 10.70 1.45 -15.03
C SER A 187 11.63 2.63 -15.30
N HIS A 188 11.29 3.82 -14.78
CA HIS A 188 12.11 5.02 -14.94
C HIS A 188 13.49 4.86 -14.28
N ILE A 189 13.52 4.40 -13.03
CA ILE A 189 14.78 4.16 -12.30
C ILE A 189 15.61 3.06 -12.97
N ARG A 190 14.97 1.99 -13.46
CA ARG A 190 15.65 0.92 -14.21
C ARG A 190 16.33 1.45 -15.46
N GLU A 191 15.66 2.30 -16.22
CA GLU A 191 16.24 2.93 -17.42
C GLU A 191 17.41 3.85 -17.08
N GLN A 192 17.29 4.67 -16.02
CA GLN A 192 18.38 5.52 -15.55
C GLN A 192 19.64 4.71 -15.22
N ILE A 193 19.51 3.64 -14.42
CA ILE A 193 20.65 2.81 -14.01
C ILE A 193 21.27 2.09 -15.22
N LYS A 194 20.43 1.59 -16.14
CA LYS A 194 20.88 0.89 -17.34
C LYS A 194 21.75 1.78 -18.24
N VAL A 195 21.43 3.07 -18.33
CA VAL A 195 22.23 4.05 -19.09
C VAL A 195 23.56 4.34 -18.39
N THR A 196 23.56 4.45 -17.06
CA THR A 196 24.75 4.82 -16.29
C THR A 196 25.75 3.66 -16.13
N ASN A 197 25.25 2.46 -15.84
CA ASN A 197 26.08 1.31 -15.50
C ASN A 197 25.67 0.15 -16.41
N GLN A 198 26.56 -0.28 -17.31
CA GLN A 198 26.38 -1.46 -18.16
C GLN A 198 26.42 -2.76 -17.32
N LEU A 199 25.42 -2.95 -16.46
CA LEU A 199 25.27 -4.07 -15.52
C LEU A 199 24.62 -5.28 -16.20
N SER A 200 24.90 -6.46 -15.67
CA SER A 200 24.13 -7.68 -15.95
C SER A 200 22.71 -7.57 -15.37
N ASP A 201 21.72 -8.19 -16.01
CA ASP A 201 20.29 -8.01 -15.67
C ASP A 201 19.97 -8.34 -14.19
N ASP A 202 20.57 -9.39 -13.62
CA ASP A 202 20.37 -9.76 -12.21
C ASP A 202 20.85 -8.69 -11.22
N LYS A 203 21.98 -8.04 -11.52
CA LYS A 203 22.55 -6.97 -10.67
C LYS A 203 21.80 -5.66 -10.86
N LEU A 204 21.22 -5.45 -12.04
CA LEU A 204 20.38 -4.29 -12.31
C LEU A 204 19.11 -4.33 -11.46
N GLU A 205 18.45 -5.48 -11.38
CA GLU A 205 17.22 -5.63 -10.59
C GLU A 205 17.49 -5.41 -9.09
N GLU A 206 18.55 -6.01 -8.55
CA GLU A 206 18.95 -5.79 -7.15
C GLU A 206 19.28 -4.31 -6.86
N ALA A 207 19.97 -3.63 -7.78
CA ALA A 207 20.26 -2.21 -7.63
C ALA A 207 19.01 -1.32 -7.69
N VAL A 208 18.07 -1.60 -8.59
CA VAL A 208 16.79 -0.85 -8.70
C VAL A 208 16.00 -0.93 -7.41
N LEU A 209 15.94 -2.11 -6.78
CA LEU A 209 15.21 -2.33 -5.53
C LEU A 209 15.76 -1.54 -4.35
N GLU A 210 17.04 -1.14 -4.40
CA GLU A 210 17.67 -0.39 -3.31
C GLU A 210 17.33 1.11 -3.32
N TYR A 211 16.81 1.65 -4.42
CA TYR A 211 16.48 3.07 -4.55
C TYR A 211 15.35 3.50 -3.60
N PRO A 212 15.50 4.62 -2.87
CA PRO A 212 14.48 5.11 -1.94
C PRO A 212 13.10 5.31 -2.58
N GLU A 213 13.06 5.81 -3.81
CA GLU A 213 11.83 6.08 -4.56
C GLU A 213 11.08 4.78 -4.88
N VAL A 214 11.81 3.73 -5.28
CA VAL A 214 11.26 2.40 -5.54
C VAL A 214 10.75 1.75 -4.26
N LYS A 215 11.52 1.84 -3.16
CA LYS A 215 11.10 1.37 -1.84
C LYS A 215 9.83 2.07 -1.37
N LEU A 216 9.73 3.38 -1.55
CA LEU A 216 8.56 4.16 -1.20
C LEU A 216 7.35 3.78 -2.05
N ALA A 217 7.52 3.62 -3.36
CA ALA A 217 6.45 3.22 -4.28
C ALA A 217 5.89 1.84 -3.91
N LYS A 218 6.75 0.84 -3.69
CA LYS A 218 6.34 -0.49 -3.19
C LYS A 218 5.61 -0.40 -1.85
N ARG A 219 6.13 0.40 -0.90
CA ARG A 219 5.50 0.60 0.40
C ARG A 219 4.09 1.19 0.28
N ARG A 220 3.89 2.16 -0.62
CA ARG A 220 2.57 2.77 -0.86
C ARG A 220 1.55 1.74 -1.34
N VAL A 221 1.92 0.87 -2.29
CA VAL A 221 1.05 -0.22 -2.75
C VAL A 221 0.72 -1.19 -1.62
N ARG A 222 1.72 -1.63 -0.84
CA ARG A 222 1.50 -2.53 0.32
C ARG A 222 0.56 -1.92 1.35
N VAL A 223 0.77 -0.65 1.72
CA VAL A 223 -0.11 0.06 2.67
C VAL A 223 -1.53 0.16 2.12
N LEU A 224 -1.69 0.49 0.84
CA LEU A 224 -3.02 0.57 0.24
C LEU A 224 -3.75 -0.77 0.24
N TYR A 225 -3.03 -1.87 -0.01
CA TYR A 225 -3.56 -3.22 0.10
C TYR A 225 -4.02 -3.55 1.52
N GLU A 226 -3.18 -3.31 2.53
CA GLU A 226 -3.55 -3.56 3.92
C GLU A 226 -4.79 -2.77 4.33
N ARG A 227 -4.89 -1.50 3.90
CA ARG A 227 -6.08 -0.65 4.12
C ARG A 227 -7.31 -1.19 3.40
N CYS A 228 -7.18 -1.59 2.14
CA CYS A 228 -8.26 -2.21 1.39
C CYS A 228 -8.79 -3.44 2.12
N LEU A 229 -7.91 -4.30 2.63
CA LEU A 229 -8.28 -5.52 3.32
C LEU A 229 -8.97 -5.30 4.67
N VAL A 230 -8.85 -4.12 5.30
CA VAL A 230 -9.67 -3.77 6.47
C VAL A 230 -11.15 -3.70 6.08
N ALA A 231 -11.49 -2.93 5.05
CA ALA A 231 -12.87 -2.79 4.59
C ALA A 231 -13.35 -4.05 3.84
N CYS A 232 -12.47 -4.64 3.04
CA CYS A 232 -12.74 -5.72 2.10
C CYS A 232 -12.33 -7.11 2.63
N ALA A 233 -12.20 -7.30 3.94
CA ALA A 233 -11.72 -8.55 4.54
C ALA A 233 -12.52 -9.80 4.11
N LEU A 234 -13.81 -9.65 3.80
CA LEU A 234 -14.70 -10.77 3.41
C LEU A 234 -14.71 -11.06 1.89
N TYR A 235 -13.88 -10.36 1.11
CA TYR A 235 -13.87 -10.43 -0.34
C TYR A 235 -12.59 -11.11 -0.84
N GLU A 236 -12.71 -12.38 -1.23
CA GLU A 236 -11.56 -13.22 -1.57
C GLU A 236 -10.71 -12.71 -2.74
N HIS A 237 -11.30 -11.97 -3.68
CA HIS A 237 -10.57 -11.45 -4.84
C HIS A 237 -9.52 -10.39 -4.48
N PHE A 238 -9.74 -9.57 -3.43
CA PHE A 238 -8.72 -8.61 -2.98
C PHE A 238 -7.53 -9.30 -2.31
N TRP A 239 -7.79 -10.33 -1.49
CA TRP A 239 -6.72 -11.15 -0.91
C TRP A 239 -5.90 -11.88 -1.98
N ILE A 240 -6.58 -12.49 -2.96
CA ILE A 240 -5.93 -13.17 -4.08
C ILE A 240 -5.10 -12.18 -4.89
N ARG A 241 -5.62 -10.98 -5.17
CA ARG A 241 -4.90 -9.93 -5.90
C ARG A 241 -3.64 -9.51 -5.13
N TYR A 242 -3.77 -9.26 -3.81
CA TYR A 242 -2.63 -8.86 -2.99
C TYR A 242 -1.54 -9.92 -2.94
N ALA A 243 -1.90 -11.18 -2.67
CA ALA A 243 -0.93 -12.26 -2.59
C ALA A 243 -0.24 -12.50 -3.94
N LYS A 244 -0.96 -12.36 -5.06
CA LYS A 244 -0.38 -12.44 -6.41
C LYS A 244 0.52 -11.24 -6.74
N TYR A 245 0.19 -10.04 -6.28
CA TYR A 245 1.05 -8.86 -6.42
C TYR A 245 2.39 -9.10 -5.71
N LEU A 246 2.36 -9.58 -4.46
CA LEU A 246 3.56 -9.93 -3.72
C LEU A 246 4.36 -11.06 -4.39
N GLU A 247 3.68 -12.10 -4.89
CA GLU A 247 4.30 -13.25 -5.57
C GLU A 247 4.97 -12.86 -6.90
N TYR A 248 4.22 -12.23 -7.81
CA TYR A 248 4.64 -12.04 -9.20
C TYR A 248 5.27 -10.68 -9.48
N THR A 249 4.85 -9.63 -8.77
CA THR A 249 5.33 -8.27 -9.02
C THR A 249 6.49 -7.92 -8.10
N GLU A 250 6.37 -8.21 -6.81
CA GLU A 250 7.44 -7.88 -5.87
C GLU A 250 8.46 -8.99 -5.66
N GLY A 251 8.09 -10.25 -5.92
CA GLY A 251 8.93 -11.42 -5.65
C GLY A 251 9.07 -11.77 -4.17
N ASP A 252 8.26 -11.17 -3.29
CA ASP A 252 8.32 -11.40 -1.85
C ASP A 252 7.44 -12.60 -1.45
N ILE A 253 8.01 -13.79 -1.61
CA ILE A 253 7.32 -15.06 -1.33
C ILE A 253 6.95 -15.21 0.15
N SER A 254 7.80 -14.71 1.06
CA SER A 254 7.53 -14.80 2.50
C SER A 254 6.32 -13.94 2.89
N ALA A 255 6.24 -12.70 2.38
CA ALA A 255 5.09 -11.85 2.58
C ALA A 255 3.83 -12.42 1.91
N ALA A 256 3.92 -12.94 0.68
CA ALA A 256 2.81 -13.58 0.00
C ALA A 256 2.23 -14.75 0.81
N ARG A 257 3.08 -15.58 1.40
CA ARG A 257 2.66 -16.70 2.28
C ARG A 257 1.88 -16.20 3.50
N GLU A 258 2.35 -15.14 4.15
CA GLU A 258 1.65 -14.55 5.30
C GLU A 258 0.25 -14.04 4.91
N VAL A 259 0.12 -13.41 3.74
CA VAL A 259 -1.18 -12.95 3.21
C VAL A 259 -2.12 -14.14 2.98
N TRP A 260 -1.65 -15.20 2.33
CA TRP A 260 -2.46 -16.41 2.12
C TRP A 260 -2.93 -17.02 3.44
N ARG A 261 -2.03 -17.12 4.43
CA ARG A 261 -2.34 -17.67 5.75
C ARG A 261 -3.38 -16.81 6.48
N ARG A 262 -3.18 -15.48 6.54
CA ARG A 262 -4.16 -14.54 7.14
C ARG A 262 -5.52 -14.67 6.47
N ALA A 263 -5.56 -14.72 5.15
CA ALA A 263 -6.80 -14.81 4.40
C ALA A 263 -7.55 -16.12 4.70
N CYS A 264 -6.88 -17.27 4.59
CA CYS A 264 -7.51 -18.59 4.72
C CYS A 264 -7.76 -19.01 6.18
N ILE A 265 -6.89 -18.62 7.12
CA ILE A 265 -7.00 -19.07 8.52
C ILE A 265 -7.88 -18.13 9.34
N THR A 266 -7.83 -16.83 9.08
CA THR A 266 -8.51 -15.83 9.91
C THR A 266 -9.80 -15.30 9.29
N HIS A 267 -9.74 -14.83 8.03
CA HIS A 267 -10.85 -14.04 7.46
C HIS A 267 -11.83 -14.86 6.62
N LEU A 268 -11.35 -15.85 5.88
CA LEU A 268 -12.11 -16.60 4.87
C LEU A 268 -12.00 -18.14 5.03
N PRO A 269 -12.14 -18.72 6.24
CA PRO A 269 -11.89 -20.14 6.51
C PRO A 269 -12.82 -21.13 5.79
N TYR A 270 -13.91 -20.63 5.21
CA TYR A 270 -14.94 -21.40 4.52
C TYR A 270 -15.03 -21.07 3.01
N LYS A 271 -14.07 -20.31 2.46
CA LYS A 271 -14.06 -19.97 1.02
C LYS A 271 -13.15 -20.92 0.25
N PRO A 272 -13.69 -21.81 -0.60
CA PRO A 272 -12.87 -22.83 -1.24
C PRO A 272 -11.92 -22.29 -2.31
N THR A 273 -12.24 -21.17 -2.97
CA THR A 273 -11.44 -20.64 -4.10
C THR A 273 -10.13 -20.03 -3.65
N ILE A 274 -10.14 -19.24 -2.59
CA ILE A 274 -8.89 -18.74 -2.01
C ILE A 274 -7.99 -19.87 -1.48
N HIS A 275 -8.55 -20.90 -0.85
CA HIS A 275 -7.78 -22.06 -0.36
C HIS A 275 -7.12 -22.85 -1.49
N TRP A 276 -7.78 -22.94 -2.65
CA TRP A 276 -7.18 -23.52 -3.85
C TRP A 276 -5.94 -22.73 -4.31
N HIS A 277 -6.05 -21.41 -4.36
CA HIS A 277 -4.94 -20.56 -4.74
C HIS A 277 -3.78 -20.65 -3.75
N TRP A 278 -4.07 -20.67 -2.45
CA TRP A 278 -3.07 -20.89 -1.41
C TRP A 278 -2.38 -22.26 -1.56
N GLY A 279 -3.13 -23.34 -1.77
CA GLY A 279 -2.56 -24.66 -2.00
C GLY A 279 -1.64 -24.71 -3.24
N CYS A 280 -2.07 -24.11 -4.35
CA CYS A 280 -1.23 -24.01 -5.54
C CYS A 280 0.05 -23.19 -5.29
N PHE A 281 -0.01 -22.18 -4.41
CA PHE A 281 1.15 -21.38 -4.03
C PHE A 281 2.14 -22.21 -3.20
N GLU A 282 1.69 -22.96 -2.19
CA GLU A 282 2.59 -23.80 -1.37
C GLU A 282 3.22 -24.94 -2.18
N ASP A 283 2.51 -25.50 -3.16
CA ASP A 283 3.08 -26.49 -4.09
C ASP A 283 4.22 -25.89 -4.93
N ARG A 284 4.13 -24.60 -5.31
CA ARG A 284 5.19 -23.89 -6.06
C ARG A 284 6.35 -23.46 -5.17
N TYR A 285 6.02 -22.98 -3.97
CA TYR A 285 6.98 -22.45 -3.01
C TYR A 285 6.79 -23.12 -1.65
N PRO A 286 7.28 -24.37 -1.48
CA PRO A 286 7.21 -25.03 -0.20
C PRO A 286 7.94 -24.24 0.90
N ALA A 287 7.36 -24.18 2.10
CA ALA A 287 7.94 -23.42 3.22
C ALA A 287 9.36 -23.84 3.63
N CYS A 288 9.83 -25.02 3.22
CA CYS A 288 11.23 -25.44 3.44
C CYS A 288 12.25 -24.64 2.62
N LEU A 289 11.81 -23.90 1.61
CA LEU A 289 12.64 -22.97 0.84
C LEU A 289 12.83 -21.62 1.53
N ASP A 290 12.05 -21.32 2.58
CA ASP A 290 12.16 -20.07 3.31
C ASP A 290 13.42 -20.03 4.17
N ASN A 291 14.04 -18.85 4.25
CA ASN A 291 15.17 -18.60 5.13
C ASN A 291 14.90 -17.36 6.02
N PRO A 292 14.63 -17.52 7.34
CA PRO A 292 14.45 -18.78 8.05
C PRO A 292 13.08 -19.41 7.77
N GLN A 293 12.98 -20.73 7.88
CA GLN A 293 11.70 -21.43 7.86
C GLN A 293 10.88 -21.02 9.08
N LYS A 294 9.83 -20.21 8.85
CA LYS A 294 8.90 -19.75 9.90
C LYS A 294 7.69 -20.66 10.07
N PHE A 295 7.35 -21.42 9.03
CA PHE A 295 6.10 -22.18 8.95
C PHE A 295 6.34 -23.65 8.62
N GLU A 296 5.37 -24.47 8.99
CA GLU A 296 5.32 -25.88 8.60
C GLU A 296 5.10 -26.00 7.08
N VAL A 297 5.69 -27.04 6.48
CA VAL A 297 5.50 -27.35 5.07
C VAL A 297 4.11 -27.92 4.88
N LEU A 298 3.27 -27.20 4.14
CA LEU A 298 1.93 -27.63 3.75
C LEU A 298 1.91 -27.92 2.25
N THR A 299 1.15 -28.92 1.83
CA THR A 299 0.83 -29.14 0.42
C THR A 299 -0.59 -28.68 0.10
N CYS A 300 -0.90 -28.52 -1.19
CA CYS A 300 -2.28 -28.27 -1.62
C CYS A 300 -3.25 -29.34 -1.11
N LEU A 301 -2.81 -30.60 -1.05
CA LEU A 301 -3.61 -31.69 -0.53
C LEU A 301 -3.90 -31.53 0.97
N ASP A 302 -2.91 -31.11 1.77
CA ASP A 302 -3.10 -30.91 3.21
C ASP A 302 -4.11 -29.79 3.48
N ILE A 303 -3.97 -28.67 2.77
CA ILE A 303 -4.86 -27.51 2.88
C ILE A 303 -6.30 -27.87 2.50
N LEU A 304 -6.50 -28.59 1.40
CA LEU A 304 -7.85 -28.99 0.96
C LEU A 304 -8.45 -30.09 1.83
N THR A 305 -7.63 -30.99 2.37
CA THR A 305 -8.08 -32.00 3.33
C THR A 305 -8.54 -31.36 4.63
N ASP A 306 -7.84 -30.33 5.09
CA ASP A 306 -8.25 -29.53 6.25
C ASP A 306 -9.53 -28.72 5.97
N LEU A 307 -9.66 -28.14 4.77
CA LEU A 307 -10.87 -27.44 4.35
C LEU A 307 -12.11 -28.34 4.28
N GLU A 308 -11.98 -29.56 3.77
CA GLU A 308 -13.09 -30.52 3.67
C GLU A 308 -13.68 -30.86 5.05
N LYS A 309 -12.85 -30.91 6.11
CA LYS A 309 -13.34 -31.11 7.48
C LYS A 309 -14.28 -30.00 7.94
N ARG A 310 -14.13 -28.79 7.40
CA ARG A 310 -14.99 -27.62 7.68
C ARG A 310 -16.18 -27.50 6.73
N LEU A 311 -16.00 -27.92 5.48
CA LEU A 311 -16.98 -27.84 4.40
C LEU A 311 -17.33 -29.24 3.92
N THR A 312 -17.94 -30.02 4.80
CA THR A 312 -18.44 -31.35 4.46
C THR A 312 -19.43 -31.25 3.30
N ASP A 313 -19.36 -32.21 2.37
CA ASP A 313 -20.25 -32.32 1.21
C ASP A 313 -20.15 -31.18 0.17
N SER A 314 -19.14 -30.31 0.26
CA SER A 314 -18.88 -29.33 -0.78
C SER A 314 -18.30 -29.99 -2.03
N ALA A 315 -19.14 -30.16 -3.06
CA ALA A 315 -18.73 -30.71 -4.36
C ALA A 315 -17.49 -30.01 -4.93
N LEU A 316 -17.38 -28.68 -4.77
CA LEU A 316 -16.23 -27.91 -5.24
C LEU A 316 -14.94 -28.27 -4.49
N VAL A 317 -15.01 -28.51 -3.18
CA VAL A 317 -13.85 -28.94 -2.36
C VAL A 317 -13.43 -30.35 -2.75
N CYS A 318 -14.37 -31.28 -2.89
CA CYS A 318 -14.08 -32.64 -3.36
C CYS A 318 -13.46 -32.64 -4.76
N CYS A 319 -13.98 -31.85 -5.71
CA CYS A 319 -13.39 -31.73 -7.06
C CYS A 319 -11.93 -31.27 -7.00
N ARG A 320 -11.65 -30.23 -6.19
CA ARG A 320 -10.31 -29.67 -6.04
C ARG A 320 -9.37 -30.63 -5.32
N ARG A 321 -9.84 -31.35 -4.31
CA ARG A 321 -9.05 -32.34 -3.58
C ARG A 321 -8.74 -33.55 -4.45
N ALA A 322 -9.69 -34.02 -5.25
CA ALA A 322 -9.44 -35.03 -6.28
C ALA A 322 -8.33 -34.61 -7.25
N ASP A 323 -8.32 -33.35 -7.71
CA ASP A 323 -7.22 -32.84 -8.54
C ASP A 323 -5.88 -32.78 -7.78
N ALA A 324 -5.88 -32.35 -6.52
CA ALA A 324 -4.69 -32.33 -5.68
C ALA A 324 -4.13 -33.75 -5.43
N LEU A 325 -4.99 -34.73 -5.18
CA LEU A 325 -4.61 -36.16 -5.06
C LEU A 325 -3.95 -36.67 -6.33
N ARG A 326 -4.52 -36.32 -7.50
CA ARG A 326 -3.98 -36.67 -8.81
C ARG A 326 -2.60 -36.06 -9.03
N ARG A 327 -2.41 -34.76 -8.71
CA ARG A 327 -1.12 -34.07 -8.81
C ARG A 327 -0.07 -34.63 -7.85
N ALA A 328 -0.48 -35.05 -6.67
CA ALA A 328 0.38 -35.69 -5.67
C ALA A 328 0.71 -37.17 -6.00
N GLY A 329 0.27 -37.69 -7.15
CA GLY A 329 0.54 -39.07 -7.57
C GLY A 329 -0.12 -40.13 -6.69
N LYS A 330 -1.21 -39.78 -5.98
CA LYS A 330 -1.91 -40.72 -5.11
C LYS A 330 -2.71 -41.75 -5.95
N PRO A 331 -2.93 -42.97 -5.42
CA PRO A 331 -3.62 -44.03 -6.15
C PRO A 331 -5.00 -43.62 -6.67
N SER A 332 -5.35 -44.16 -7.85
CA SER A 332 -6.52 -43.73 -8.61
C SER A 332 -7.86 -43.92 -7.91
N TYR A 333 -7.97 -44.93 -7.06
CA TYR A 333 -9.18 -45.22 -6.30
C TYR A 333 -9.53 -44.09 -5.32
N LEU A 334 -8.56 -43.34 -4.79
CA LEU A 334 -8.81 -42.28 -3.81
C LEU A 334 -9.58 -41.10 -4.42
N TRP A 335 -9.14 -40.61 -5.59
CA TRP A 335 -9.85 -39.54 -6.27
C TRP A 335 -11.08 -40.03 -7.06
N SER A 336 -11.13 -41.32 -7.43
CA SER A 336 -12.32 -41.90 -8.08
C SER A 336 -13.53 -41.94 -7.13
N ILE A 337 -13.31 -42.20 -5.83
CA ILE A 337 -14.37 -42.19 -4.82
C ILE A 337 -14.95 -40.79 -4.64
N GLU A 338 -14.10 -39.76 -4.60
CA GLU A 338 -14.56 -38.35 -4.50
C GLU A 338 -15.38 -37.93 -5.73
N ILE A 339 -14.93 -38.30 -6.93
CA ILE A 339 -15.66 -38.02 -8.17
C ILE A 339 -17.01 -38.75 -8.20
N LEU A 340 -17.05 -40.01 -7.78
CA LEU A 340 -18.30 -40.77 -7.69
C LEU A 340 -19.27 -40.12 -6.70
N PHE A 341 -18.81 -39.67 -5.54
CA PHE A 341 -19.63 -38.94 -4.56
C PHE A 341 -20.27 -37.69 -5.19
N ILE A 342 -19.50 -36.90 -5.94
CA ILE A 342 -20.01 -35.74 -6.68
C ILE A 342 -21.05 -36.15 -7.72
N CYS A 343 -20.78 -37.18 -8.51
CA CYS A 343 -21.72 -37.68 -9.53
C CYS A 343 -23.04 -38.13 -8.90
N PHE A 344 -23.01 -38.85 -7.76
CA PHE A 344 -24.22 -39.25 -7.04
C PHE A 344 -24.96 -38.04 -6.46
N TYR A 345 -24.26 -37.05 -5.90
CA TYR A 345 -24.88 -35.87 -5.30
C TYR A 345 -25.56 -34.97 -6.35
N VAL A 346 -24.92 -34.75 -7.50
CA VAL A 346 -25.50 -34.00 -8.63
C VAL A 346 -26.72 -34.73 -9.20
N PHE A 347 -26.65 -36.06 -9.32
CA PHE A 347 -27.76 -36.88 -9.82
C PHE A 347 -28.95 -36.89 -8.85
N TYR A 348 -28.68 -36.93 -7.54
CA TYR A 348 -29.71 -36.89 -6.50
C TYR A 348 -30.44 -35.54 -6.44
N ILE A 349 -29.71 -34.41 -6.49
CA ILE A 349 -30.32 -33.06 -6.57
C ILE A 349 -31.17 -32.92 -7.83
N TYR A 350 -30.71 -33.46 -8.96
CA TYR A 350 -31.44 -33.36 -10.23
C TYR A 350 -32.73 -34.19 -10.23
N ILE A 351 -32.77 -35.30 -9.49
CA ILE A 351 -33.98 -36.12 -9.32
C ILE A 351 -34.97 -35.47 -8.36
N ASP A 352 -34.53 -34.84 -7.27
CA ASP A 352 -35.42 -34.17 -6.31
C ASP A 352 -35.98 -32.83 -6.85
N ALA A 353 -35.41 -32.28 -7.93
CA ALA A 353 -35.87 -31.06 -8.58
C ALA A 353 -36.87 -31.29 -9.74
N LEU A 354 -37.16 -32.55 -10.09
CA LEU A 354 -38.17 -32.99 -11.06
C LEU A 354 -39.44 -33.43 -10.34
#